data_AF-I3ZXZ4-F1
#
_entry.id   AF-I3ZXZ4-F1
#
_cell.length_a   1.000
_cell.length_b   1.000
_cell.length_c   1.000
_cell.angle_alpha   90.00
_cell.angle_beta   90.00
_cell.angle_gamma   90.00
#
_symmetry.space_group_name_H-M   'P 1'
#
loop_
_entity.id
_entity.type
_entity.pdbx_description
1 polymer ?
#
loop_
_entity_poly.entity_id
_entity_poly.type
_entity_poly.pdbx_seq_one_letter_code
_entity_poly.pdbx_strand_id
1 'polypeptide(L)'
;MFSIIIAFIGFQEIVFIIFVAVLIFGPSKIPEIARGLGEGVRAMREATDEIKREVMSSAEKMDPSGEIKDSVKEIQHEIDEAKKEIDDAVGPVKREG
;
A
#
# COMPACT_ATOMS: atom_id res chain seq x y z
N MET A 1 0.67 -28.87 15.75
CA MET A 1 -0.65 -29.30 15.23
C MET A 1 -1.56 -28.10 14.97
N PHE A 2 -1.70 -27.15 15.89
CA PHE A 2 -2.53 -25.95 15.73
C PHE A 2 -2.07 -25.00 14.59
N SER A 3 -0.75 -24.86 14.38
CA SER A 3 -0.20 -23.94 13.37
C SER A 3 -0.45 -24.34 11.90
N ILE A 4 -0.69 -25.63 11.62
CA ILE A 4 -0.96 -26.11 10.24
C ILE A 4 -2.38 -25.73 9.80
N ILE A 5 -3.33 -25.66 10.75
CA ILE A 5 -4.72 -25.24 10.51
C ILE A 5 -4.77 -23.77 10.05
N ILE A 6 -3.86 -22.93 10.56
CA ILE A 6 -3.81 -21.51 10.19
C ILE A 6 -3.27 -21.30 8.76
N ALA A 7 -2.44 -22.22 8.26
CA ALA A 7 -1.83 -22.12 6.94
C ALA A 7 -2.76 -22.53 5.78
N PHE A 8 -3.77 -23.35 6.06
CA PHE A 8 -4.78 -23.80 5.08
C PHE A 8 -6.20 -23.48 5.58
N ILE A 9 -6.44 -22.22 5.90
CA ILE A 9 -7.77 -21.75 6.30
C ILE A 9 -8.66 -21.68 5.06
N GLY A 10 -9.68 -22.52 5.00
CA GLY A 10 -10.78 -22.41 4.06
C GLY A 10 -11.82 -21.37 4.51
N PHE A 11 -12.79 -21.08 3.64
CA PHE A 11 -13.86 -20.13 3.94
C PHE A 11 -14.66 -20.52 5.20
N GLN A 12 -14.90 -21.83 5.38
CA GLN A 12 -15.66 -22.35 6.51
C GLN A 12 -14.97 -22.08 7.85
N GLU A 13 -13.65 -22.25 7.92
CA GLU A 13 -12.86 -22.01 9.13
C GLU A 13 -12.83 -20.52 9.50
N ILE A 14 -12.73 -19.61 8.51
CA ILE A 14 -12.82 -18.15 8.74
C ILE A 14 -14.16 -17.80 9.37
N VAL A 15 -15.25 -18.30 8.81
CA VAL A 15 -16.61 -18.05 9.32
C VAL A 15 -16.75 -18.55 10.76
N PHE A 16 -16.20 -19.73 11.08
CA PHE A 16 -16.25 -20.28 12.43
C PHE A 16 -15.48 -19.42 13.44
N ILE A 17 -14.28 -18.94 13.09
CA ILE A 17 -13.48 -18.05 13.95
C ILE A 17 -14.22 -16.72 14.17
N ILE A 18 -14.76 -16.12 13.11
CA ILE A 18 -15.56 -14.89 13.22
C ILE A 18 -16.79 -15.12 14.10
N PHE A 19 -17.46 -16.26 13.98
CA PHE A 19 -18.61 -16.60 14.80
C PHE A 19 -18.25 -16.65 16.30
N VAL A 20 -17.17 -17.34 16.66
CA VAL A 20 -16.69 -17.39 18.05
C VAL A 20 -16.29 -15.99 18.55
N ALA A 21 -15.61 -15.19 17.72
CA ALA A 21 -15.26 -13.82 18.07
C ALA A 21 -16.51 -12.95 18.32
N VAL A 22 -17.56 -13.11 17.52
CA VAL A 22 -18.86 -12.45 17.69
C VAL A 22 -19.57 -12.89 18.98
N LEU A 23 -19.44 -14.15 19.41
CA LEU A 23 -19.99 -14.59 20.69
C LEU A 23 -19.28 -13.96 21.88
N ILE A 24 -17.96 -13.75 21.80
CA ILE A 24 -17.16 -13.15 22.88
C ILE A 24 -17.39 -11.63 22.93
N PHE A 25 -17.30 -10.95 21.80
CA PHE A 25 -17.33 -9.49 21.72
C PHE A 25 -18.72 -8.91 21.43
N GLY A 26 -19.65 -9.72 20.91
CA GLY A 26 -20.96 -9.30 20.44
C GLY A 26 -20.96 -8.84 18.98
N PRO A 27 -22.07 -9.05 18.23
CA PRO A 27 -22.18 -8.67 16.82
C PRO A 27 -22.11 -7.14 16.61
N SER A 28 -22.52 -6.36 17.61
CA SER A 28 -22.49 -4.90 17.57
C SER A 28 -21.07 -4.32 17.71
N LYS A 29 -20.12 -5.07 18.27
CA LYS A 29 -18.78 -4.54 18.57
C LYS A 29 -17.86 -4.49 17.35
N ILE A 30 -18.00 -5.44 16.42
CA ILE A 30 -17.26 -5.44 15.16
C ILE A 30 -17.50 -4.17 14.33
N PRO A 31 -18.75 -3.76 14.02
CA PRO A 31 -19.00 -2.54 13.28
C PRO A 31 -18.60 -1.28 14.07
N GLU A 32 -18.73 -1.28 15.40
CA GLU A 32 -18.27 -0.17 16.25
C GLU A 32 -16.75 0.04 16.14
N ILE A 33 -15.96 -1.04 16.25
CA ILE A 33 -14.50 -1.00 16.08
C ILE A 33 -14.12 -0.58 14.66
N ALA A 34 -14.78 -1.13 13.64
CA ALA A 34 -14.52 -0.77 12.24
C ALA A 34 -14.79 0.72 11.98
N ARG A 35 -15.86 1.28 12.55
CA ARG A 35 -16.17 2.72 12.46
C ARG A 35 -15.13 3.56 13.17
N GLY A 36 -14.75 3.21 14.39
CA GLY A 36 -13.73 3.93 15.15
C GLY A 36 -12.36 3.91 14.48
N LEU A 37 -11.94 2.76 13.95
CA LEU A 37 -10.71 2.63 13.15
C LEU A 37 -10.79 3.43 11.85
N GLY A 38 -11.94 3.41 11.16
CA GLY A 38 -12.16 4.18 9.94
C GLY A 38 -12.05 5.68 10.17
N GLU A 39 -12.65 6.18 11.25
CA GLU A 39 -12.53 7.59 11.67
C GLU A 39 -11.08 7.94 12.03
N GLY A 40 -10.39 7.07 12.76
CA GLY A 40 -8.97 7.25 13.10
C GLY A 40 -8.06 7.32 11.87
N VAL A 41 -8.22 6.40 10.92
CA VAL A 41 -7.47 6.41 9.65
C VAL A 41 -7.77 7.66 8.84
N ARG A 42 -9.02 8.13 8.82
CA ARG A 42 -9.41 9.36 8.12
C ARG A 42 -8.74 10.58 8.74
N ALA A 43 -8.81 10.73 10.06
CA ALA A 43 -8.17 11.83 10.78
C ALA A 43 -6.65 11.82 10.59
N MET A 44 -6.02 10.63 10.64
CA MET A 44 -4.58 10.50 10.39
C MET A 44 -4.21 10.91 8.95
N ARG A 45 -5.00 10.53 7.95
CA ARG A 45 -4.80 10.95 6.55
C ARG A 45 -4.95 12.46 6.40
N GLU A 46 -6.00 13.05 6.95
CA GLU A 46 -6.25 14.50 6.89
C GLU A 46 -5.09 15.29 7.49
N ALA A 47 -4.63 14.92 8.69
CA ALA A 47 -3.47 15.52 9.34
C ALA A 47 -2.18 15.34 8.53
N THR A 48 -1.96 14.14 7.98
CA THR A 48 -0.78 13.85 7.14
C THR A 48 -0.79 14.69 5.86
N ASP A 49 -1.95 14.85 5.22
CA ASP A 49 -2.10 15.66 4.01
C ASP A 49 -1.89 17.16 4.28
N GLU A 50 -2.32 17.64 5.44
CA GLU A 50 -2.06 19.02 5.88
C GLU A 50 -0.57 19.26 6.12
N ILE A 51 0.09 18.37 6.86
CA ILE A 51 1.56 18.42 7.06
C ILE A 51 2.28 18.36 5.72
N LYS A 52 1.87 17.46 4.81
CA LYS A 52 2.45 17.36 3.46
C LYS A 52 2.29 18.67 2.69
N ARG A 53 1.12 19.30 2.72
CA ARG A 53 0.88 20.59 2.07
C ARG A 53 1.73 21.70 2.67
N GLU A 54 1.85 21.78 4.00
CA GLU A 54 2.70 22.78 4.66
C GLU A 54 4.19 22.59 4.34
N VAL A 55 4.67 21.34 4.37
CA VAL A 55 6.06 21.00 4.05
C VAL A 55 6.36 21.26 2.57
N MET A 56 5.48 20.87 1.65
CA MET A 56 5.65 21.15 0.22
C MET A 56 5.57 22.65 -0.07
N SER A 57 4.63 23.39 0.54
CA SER A 57 4.54 24.85 0.39
C SER A 57 5.76 25.55 0.98
N SER A 58 6.33 25.04 2.07
CA SER A 58 7.56 25.58 2.66
C SER A 58 8.79 25.25 1.81
N ALA A 59 8.87 24.03 1.26
CA ALA A 59 9.93 23.61 0.36
C ALA A 59 9.88 24.35 -0.99
N GLU A 60 8.70 24.55 -1.58
CA GLU A 60 8.50 25.33 -2.81
C GLU A 60 8.82 26.82 -2.61
N LYS A 61 8.62 27.37 -1.42
CA LYS A 61 9.09 28.72 -1.07
C LYS A 61 10.61 28.80 -0.89
N MET A 62 11.26 27.69 -0.59
CA MET A 62 12.72 27.59 -0.38
C MET A 62 13.46 27.20 -1.66
N ASP A 63 12.78 26.55 -2.61
CA ASP A 63 13.26 26.18 -3.94
C ASP A 63 12.10 26.14 -4.98
N PRO A 64 11.74 27.29 -5.60
CA PRO A 64 10.61 27.43 -6.52
C PRO A 64 10.89 26.97 -7.96
N SER A 65 12.11 26.50 -8.28
CA SER A 65 12.54 26.24 -9.66
C SER A 65 12.04 24.91 -10.22
N GLY A 66 11.61 23.97 -9.37
CA GLY A 66 11.20 22.64 -9.81
C GLY A 66 12.34 21.81 -10.42
N GLU A 67 13.60 22.27 -10.31
CA GLU A 67 14.79 21.64 -10.88
C GLU A 67 14.93 20.19 -10.42
N ILE A 68 14.61 19.92 -9.15
CA ILE A 68 14.62 18.57 -8.60
C ILE A 68 13.58 17.67 -9.28
N LYS A 69 12.43 18.21 -9.69
CA LYS A 69 11.33 17.44 -10.31
C LYS A 69 11.63 17.11 -11.78
N ASP A 70 12.31 18.02 -12.48
CA ASP A 70 12.71 17.82 -13.87
C ASP A 70 13.91 16.87 -13.98
N SER A 71 14.90 16.97 -13.09
CA SER A 71 16.00 15.99 -13.03
C SER A 71 15.53 14.58 -12.65
N VAL A 72 14.56 14.45 -11.75
CA VAL A 72 13.98 13.13 -11.39
C VAL A 72 13.20 12.53 -12.56
N LYS A 73 12.55 13.36 -13.39
CA LYS A 73 11.80 12.90 -14.57
C LYS A 73 12.72 12.47 -15.72
N GLU A 74 13.86 13.14 -15.87
CA GLU A 74 14.91 12.79 -16.84
C GLU A 74 15.59 11.46 -16.48
N ILE A 75 15.98 11.28 -15.22
CA ILE A 75 16.56 10.02 -14.73
C ILE A 75 15.58 8.85 -14.89
N GLN A 76 14.28 9.06 -14.63
CA GLN A 76 13.28 7.99 -14.80
C GLN A 76 13.12 7.59 -16.28
N HIS A 77 13.21 8.53 -17.21
CA HIS A 77 13.13 8.27 -18.65
C HIS A 77 14.34 7.45 -19.14
N GLU A 78 15.55 7.77 -18.67
CA GLU A 78 16.75 6.98 -18.98
C GLU A 78 16.69 5.57 -18.37
N ILE A 79 16.17 5.43 -17.14
CA ILE A 79 16.00 4.12 -16.49
C ILE A 79 14.98 3.26 -17.23
N ASP A 80 13.90 3.85 -17.75
CA ASP A 80 12.87 3.13 -18.50
C ASP A 80 13.39 2.69 -19.88
N GLU A 81 14.24 3.51 -20.52
CA GLU A 81 14.92 3.15 -21.77
C GLU A 81 15.95 2.04 -21.56
N ALA A 82 16.79 2.14 -20.52
CA ALA A 82 17.72 1.09 -20.14
C ALA A 82 17.02 -0.22 -19.73
N LYS A 83 15.87 -0.14 -19.05
CA LYS A 83 15.04 -1.32 -18.74
C LYS A 83 14.54 -2.01 -20.00
N LYS A 84 14.15 -1.23 -21.02
CA LYS A 84 13.67 -1.77 -22.29
C LYS A 84 14.78 -2.46 -23.08
N GLU A 85 15.98 -1.88 -23.12
CA GLU A 85 17.16 -2.52 -23.72
C GLU A 85 17.58 -3.78 -22.96
N ILE A 86 17.48 -3.77 -21.63
CA ILE A 86 17.73 -4.95 -20.80
C ILE A 86 16.66 -6.02 -21.04
N ASP A 87 15.38 -5.66 -21.12
CA ASP A 87 14.30 -6.62 -21.43
C ASP A 87 14.43 -7.20 -22.85
N ASP A 88 14.95 -6.43 -23.82
CA ASP A 88 15.23 -6.90 -25.19
C ASP A 88 16.53 -7.72 -25.29
N ALA A 89 17.52 -7.46 -24.43
CA ALA A 89 18.78 -8.22 -24.33
C ALA A 89 18.66 -9.47 -23.43
N VAL A 90 17.73 -9.47 -22.48
CA VAL A 90 17.53 -10.52 -21.46
C VAL A 90 16.21 -11.29 -21.66
N GLY A 91 15.30 -10.82 -22.52
CA GLY A 91 14.03 -11.47 -22.81
C GLY A 91 13.94 -12.11 -24.19
N PRO A 92 13.12 -13.17 -24.33
CA PRO A 92 13.31 -14.47 -23.74
C PRO A 92 14.27 -15.32 -24.60
N VAL A 93 15.14 -16.11 -23.96
CA VAL A 93 15.62 -17.34 -24.59
C VAL A 93 14.39 -18.19 -24.91
N LYS A 94 13.98 -18.08 -26.17
CA LYS A 94 13.18 -19.06 -26.89
C LYS A 94 13.81 -20.44 -26.68
N ARG A 95 13.16 -21.26 -25.88
CA ARG A 95 13.10 -22.73 -26.02
C ARG A 95 11.64 -22.99 -26.32
N GLU A 96 11.22 -23.15 -27.58
CA GLU A 96 11.31 -24.42 -28.32
C GLU A 96 11.33 -25.62 -27.37
N GLY A 97 10.12 -26.16 -27.17
CA GLY A 97 9.75 -27.28 -26.32
C GLY A 97 8.23 -27.42 -26.36
#